data_AF-A0A355RZL1-F1
#
_entry.id   AF-A0A355RZL1-F1
#
_cell.length_a   1.000
_cell.length_b   1.000
_cell.length_c   1.000
_cell.angle_alpha   90.00
_cell.angle_beta   90.00
_cell.angle_gamma   90.00
#
_symmetry.space_group_name_H-M   'P 1'
#
loop_
_entity.id
_entity.type
_entity.pdbx_description
1 polymer ?
#
loop_
_entity_poly.entity_id
_entity_poly.type
_entity_poly.pdbx_seq_one_letter_code
_entity_poly.pdbx_strand_id
1 'polypeptide(L)'
;MPVKKMNEISDENKGGNIIIIGKGVLLAYIISVLFLAIYGILLAVTSLSESTLPTAVMIITMASIALSSIYAAIKSESKGWMKGALLGFVYMVILFLLSMIFKTGITLDKYVIFRVFMGVVIGLLAGIIGINLK
;
A
#
# COMPACT_ATOMS: atom_id res chain seq x y z
N MET A 1 -28.75 9.84 28.66
CA MET A 1 -27.37 10.36 28.46
C MET A 1 -26.28 9.34 28.04
N PRO A 2 -26.43 7.99 28.05
CA PRO A 2 -25.32 7.09 27.68
C PRO A 2 -25.04 7.02 26.16
N VAL A 3 -26.05 7.24 25.31
CA VAL A 3 -25.94 7.12 23.84
C VAL A 3 -24.99 8.17 23.24
N LYS A 4 -24.97 9.39 23.80
CA LYS A 4 -24.13 10.49 23.27
C LYS A 4 -22.63 10.23 23.48
N LYS A 5 -22.26 9.70 24.65
CA LYS A 5 -20.89 9.30 24.99
C LYS A 5 -20.39 8.13 24.13
N MET A 6 -21.28 7.22 23.78
CA MET A 6 -20.98 6.06 22.93
C MET A 6 -20.71 6.44 21.47
N ASN A 7 -21.42 7.46 20.95
CA ASN A 7 -21.15 8.01 19.63
C ASN A 7 -19.81 8.76 19.57
N GLU A 8 -19.50 9.58 20.58
CA GLU A 8 -18.23 10.32 20.67
C GLU A 8 -17.00 9.40 20.66
N ILE A 9 -17.02 8.30 21.42
CA ILE A 9 -15.93 7.30 21.44
C ILE A 9 -15.77 6.62 20.09
N SER A 10 -16.87 6.35 19.38
CA SER A 10 -16.82 5.69 18.07
C SER A 10 -16.25 6.59 16.97
N ASP A 11 -16.49 7.90 17.06
CA ASP A 11 -16.02 8.87 16.09
C ASP A 11 -14.54 9.22 16.28
N GLU A 12 -14.06 9.28 17.53
CA GLU A 12 -12.63 9.42 17.83
C GLU A 12 -11.82 8.21 17.32
N ASN A 13 -12.35 7.00 17.54
CA ASN A 13 -11.74 5.76 17.05
C ASN A 13 -11.72 5.69 15.51
N LYS A 14 -12.78 6.17 14.84
CA LYS A 14 -12.80 6.29 13.37
C LYS A 14 -11.79 7.31 12.86
N GLY A 15 -11.67 8.46 13.51
CA GLY A 15 -10.71 9.50 13.18
C GLY A 15 -9.26 8.99 13.22
N GLY A 16 -8.87 8.37 14.34
CA GLY A 16 -7.54 7.77 14.49
C GLY A 16 -7.26 6.70 13.42
N ASN A 17 -8.26 5.89 13.11
CA ASN A 17 -8.20 4.84 12.11
C ASN A 17 -7.96 5.34 10.68
N ILE A 18 -8.56 6.46 10.29
CA ILE A 18 -8.36 7.09 8.98
C ILE A 18 -6.96 7.67 8.88
N ILE A 19 -6.50 8.35 9.94
CA ILE A 19 -5.15 8.94 9.99
C ILE A 19 -4.08 7.86 9.84
N ILE A 20 -4.23 6.71 10.49
CA ILE A 20 -3.29 5.59 10.37
C ILE A 20 -3.20 5.11 8.92
N ILE A 21 -4.34 4.91 8.24
CA ILE A 21 -4.35 4.45 6.84
C ILE A 21 -3.70 5.49 5.94
N GLY A 22 -4.06 6.78 6.09
CA GLY A 22 -3.49 7.86 5.29
C GLY A 22 -1.97 7.95 5.43
N LYS A 23 -1.45 7.88 6.67
CA LYS A 23 -0.01 7.82 6.94
C LYS A 23 0.64 6.58 6.35
N GLY A 24 -0.03 5.43 6.42
CA GLY A 24 0.44 4.17 5.83
C GLY A 24 0.56 4.25 4.31
N VAL A 25 -0.45 4.78 3.61
CA VAL A 25 -0.41 4.97 2.15
C VAL A 25 0.71 5.94 1.76
N LEU A 26 0.88 7.04 2.49
CA LEU A 26 1.97 7.99 2.25
C LEU A 26 3.33 7.31 2.43
N LEU A 27 3.51 6.53 3.50
CA LEU A 27 4.72 5.75 3.74
C LEU A 27 4.99 4.75 2.61
N ALA A 28 3.95 4.08 2.09
CA ALA A 28 4.08 3.15 0.96
C ALA A 28 4.69 3.84 -0.27
N TYR A 29 4.20 5.04 -0.62
CA TYR A 29 4.75 5.80 -1.75
C TYR A 29 6.16 6.31 -1.50
N ILE A 30 6.49 6.75 -0.29
CA ILE A 30 7.86 7.14 0.07
C ILE A 30 8.81 5.95 -0.13
N ILE A 31 8.43 4.77 0.37
CA ILE A 31 9.20 3.54 0.19
C ILE A 31 9.34 3.20 -1.30
N SER A 32 8.25 3.26 -2.07
CA SER A 32 8.27 2.98 -3.51
C SER A 32 9.23 3.91 -4.27
N VAL A 33 9.15 5.22 -4.03
CA VAL A 33 10.01 6.21 -4.69
C VAL A 33 11.48 5.97 -4.32
N LEU A 34 11.77 5.70 -3.04
CA LEU A 34 13.13 5.39 -2.59
C LEU A 34 13.70 4.17 -3.31
N PHE A 35 12.97 3.05 -3.32
CA PHE A 35 13.44 1.82 -3.98
C PHE A 35 13.51 1.95 -5.50
N LEU A 36 12.59 2.70 -6.13
CA LEU A 36 12.65 2.97 -7.56
C LEU A 36 13.85 3.84 -7.92
N ALA A 37 14.21 4.83 -7.11
CA ALA A 37 15.41 5.63 -7.31
C ALA A 37 16.68 4.77 -7.21
N ILE A 38 16.75 3.89 -6.19
CA ILE A 38 17.85 2.93 -6.05
C ILE A 38 17.94 2.02 -7.29
N TYR A 39 16.80 1.48 -7.74
CA TYR A 39 16.76 0.63 -8.93
C TYR A 39 17.16 1.38 -10.22
N GLY A 40 16.77 2.65 -10.35
CA GLY A 40 17.20 3.51 -11.47
C GLY A 40 18.70 3.72 -11.50
N ILE A 41 19.34 3.93 -10.35
CA ILE A 41 20.80 4.00 -10.24
C ILE A 41 21.43 2.66 -10.64
N LEU A 42 20.88 1.54 -10.16
CA LEU A 42 21.37 0.20 -10.54
C LEU A 42 21.31 -0.01 -12.06
N LEU A 43 20.20 0.34 -12.72
CA LEU A 43 20.11 0.29 -14.18
C LEU A 43 21.17 1.15 -14.87
N ALA A 44 21.45 2.34 -14.34
CA ALA A 44 22.41 3.27 -14.94
C ALA A 44 23.88 2.81 -14.82
N VAL A 45 24.21 2.05 -13.78
CA VAL A 45 25.61 1.65 -13.48
C VAL A 45 25.91 0.18 -13.76
N THR A 46 24.91 -0.63 -14.11
CA THR A 46 25.06 -2.07 -14.38
C THR A 46 24.60 -2.43 -15.79
N SER A 47 24.88 -3.66 -16.24
CA SER A 47 24.41 -4.21 -17.52
C SER A 47 22.98 -4.78 -17.45
N LEU A 48 22.18 -4.36 -16.46
CA LEU A 48 20.79 -4.77 -16.36
C LEU A 48 19.99 -4.29 -17.56
N SER A 49 19.21 -5.18 -18.16
CA SER A 49 18.32 -4.83 -19.26
C SER A 49 17.10 -4.06 -18.75
N GLU A 50 16.68 -3.04 -19.49
CA GLU A 50 15.41 -2.32 -19.26
C GLU A 50 14.18 -3.25 -19.27
N SER A 51 14.28 -4.42 -19.90
CA SER A 51 13.24 -5.46 -19.85
C SER A 51 12.94 -5.97 -18.44
N THR A 52 13.85 -5.76 -17.48
CA THR A 52 13.65 -6.13 -16.07
C THR A 52 12.81 -5.11 -15.28
N LEU A 53 12.57 -3.91 -15.85
CA LEU A 53 11.90 -2.80 -15.18
C LEU A 53 10.47 -3.15 -14.74
N PRO A 54 9.60 -3.77 -15.55
CA PRO A 54 8.25 -4.14 -15.11
C PRO A 54 8.25 -5.08 -13.91
N THR A 55 9.20 -6.03 -13.86
CA THR A 55 9.36 -6.99 -12.76
C THR A 55 9.85 -6.30 -11.49
N ALA A 56 10.84 -5.40 -11.61
CA ALA A 56 11.35 -4.64 -10.48
C ALA A 56 10.28 -3.74 -9.87
N VAL A 57 9.52 -3.01 -10.69
CA VAL A 57 8.38 -2.19 -10.23
C VAL A 57 7.37 -3.05 -9.47
N MET A 58 7.02 -4.23 -9.98
CA MET A 58 6.09 -5.14 -9.31
C MET A 58 6.59 -5.56 -7.92
N ILE A 59 7.85 -5.98 -7.81
CA ILE A 59 8.45 -6.39 -6.53
C ILE A 59 8.47 -5.22 -5.54
N ILE A 60 8.90 -4.04 -5.98
CA ILE A 60 8.98 -2.83 -5.16
C ILE A 60 7.59 -2.41 -4.67
N THR A 61 6.58 -2.46 -5.53
CA THR A 61 5.18 -2.21 -5.16
C THR A 61 4.71 -3.16 -4.07
N MET A 62 4.91 -4.47 -4.24
CA MET A 62 4.48 -5.45 -3.24
C MET A 62 5.20 -5.28 -1.90
N ALA A 63 6.52 -5.02 -1.93
CA ALA A 63 7.30 -4.73 -0.73
C ALA A 63 6.83 -3.45 -0.01
N SER A 64 6.52 -2.40 -0.78
CA SER A 64 6.04 -1.12 -0.25
C SER A 64 4.67 -1.28 0.43
N ILE A 65 3.73 -2.00 -0.20
CA ILE A 65 2.43 -2.32 0.39
C ILE A 65 2.61 -3.16 1.65
N ALA A 66 3.50 -4.16 1.64
CA ALA A 66 3.73 -5.01 2.79
C ALA A 66 4.28 -4.23 4.01
N LEU A 67 5.36 -3.46 3.82
CA LEU A 67 6.01 -2.71 4.90
C LEU A 67 5.08 -1.64 5.50
N SER A 68 4.34 -0.93 4.65
CA SER A 68 3.37 0.07 5.10
C SER A 68 2.14 -0.54 5.79
N SER A 69 1.67 -1.71 5.32
CA SER A 69 0.58 -2.45 5.94
C SER A 69 0.96 -3.00 7.31
N ILE A 70 2.19 -3.49 7.47
CA ILE A 70 2.74 -3.90 8.76
C ILE A 70 2.78 -2.69 9.71
N TYR A 71 3.32 -1.56 9.26
CA TYR A 71 3.35 -0.32 10.05
C TYR A 71 1.95 0.11 10.50
N ALA A 72 0.98 0.15 9.58
CA ALA A 72 -0.39 0.53 9.88
C ALA A 72 -1.08 -0.44 10.83
N ALA A 73 -0.79 -1.75 10.71
CA ALA A 73 -1.33 -2.79 11.57
C ALA A 73 -0.77 -2.70 13.00
N ILE A 74 0.55 -2.51 13.16
CA ILE A 74 1.19 -2.32 14.48
C ILE A 74 0.59 -1.11 15.21
N LYS A 75 0.32 -0.03 14.48
CA LYS A 75 -0.28 1.18 15.05
C LYS A 75 -1.79 1.06 15.31
N SER A 76 -2.43 0.03 14.79
CA SER A 76 -3.86 -0.23 15.00
C SER A 76 -4.10 -1.05 16.28
N GLU A 77 -5.29 -0.92 16.86
CA GLU A 77 -5.68 -1.72 18.02
C GLU A 77 -6.15 -3.13 17.62
N SER A 78 -6.80 -3.26 16.46
CA SER A 78 -7.34 -4.53 15.98
C SER A 78 -7.55 -4.53 14.46
N LYS A 79 -7.87 -5.70 13.90
CA LYS A 79 -8.24 -5.87 12.48
C LYS A 79 -7.17 -5.43 11.48
N GLY A 80 -5.90 -5.75 11.76
CA GLY A 80 -4.79 -5.44 10.84
C GLY A 80 -4.97 -5.98 9.43
N TRP A 81 -5.59 -7.16 9.29
CA TRP A 81 -5.96 -7.72 7.98
C TRP A 81 -6.80 -6.76 7.13
N MET A 82 -7.78 -6.07 7.75
CA MET A 82 -8.67 -5.13 7.08
C MET A 82 -7.96 -3.81 6.77
N LYS A 83 -7.10 -3.34 7.68
CA LYS A 83 -6.28 -2.15 7.46
C LYS A 83 -5.28 -2.35 6.33
N GLY A 84 -4.60 -3.49 6.33
CA GLY A 84 -3.66 -3.86 5.28
C GLY A 84 -4.33 -4.05 3.93
N ALA A 85 -5.47 -4.76 3.87
CA ALA A 85 -6.26 -4.90 2.64
C ALA A 85 -6.68 -3.53 2.06
N LEU A 86 -7.18 -2.63 2.92
CA LEU A 86 -7.60 -1.29 2.51
C LEU A 86 -6.41 -0.44 2.04
N LEU A 87 -5.26 -0.54 2.70
CA LEU A 87 -4.04 0.17 2.32
C LEU A 87 -3.54 -0.31 0.94
N GLY A 88 -3.46 -1.63 0.74
CA GLY A 88 -3.14 -2.22 -0.57
C GLY A 88 -4.12 -1.80 -1.66
N PHE A 89 -5.42 -1.79 -1.36
CA PHE A 89 -6.44 -1.31 -2.30
C PHE A 89 -6.25 0.16 -2.68
N VAL A 90 -6.15 1.05 -1.68
CA VAL A 90 -6.01 2.49 -1.89
C VAL A 90 -4.72 2.81 -2.65
N TYR A 91 -3.60 2.17 -2.31
CA TYR A 91 -2.35 2.30 -3.05
C TYR A 91 -2.55 1.93 -4.52
N MET A 92 -3.16 0.77 -4.80
CA MET A 92 -3.31 0.31 -6.19
C MET A 92 -4.27 1.19 -6.99
N VAL A 93 -5.32 1.73 -6.37
CA VAL A 93 -6.21 2.70 -7.00
C VAL A 93 -5.47 3.99 -7.35
N ILE A 94 -4.71 4.56 -6.40
CA ILE A 94 -3.92 5.77 -6.66
C ILE A 94 -2.89 5.52 -7.76
N LEU A 95 -2.21 4.37 -7.74
CA LEU A 95 -1.23 4.01 -8.76
C LEU A 95 -1.87 3.91 -10.16
N PHE A 96 -3.06 3.31 -10.24
CA PHE A 96 -3.83 3.23 -11.49
C PHE A 96 -4.25 4.63 -11.99
N LEU A 97 -4.71 5.52 -11.10
CA LEU A 97 -5.05 6.90 -11.46
C LEU A 97 -3.82 7.67 -11.97
N LEU A 98 -2.67 7.55 -11.29
CA LEU A 98 -1.41 8.15 -11.74
C LEU A 98 -1.02 7.63 -13.12
N SER A 99 -1.14 6.34 -13.35
CA SER A 99 -0.82 5.71 -14.62
C SER A 99 -1.64 6.27 -15.80
N MET A 100 -2.93 6.59 -15.57
CA MET A 100 -3.77 7.27 -16.56
C MET A 100 -3.33 8.71 -16.82
N ILE A 101 -2.97 9.47 -15.78
CA ILE A 101 -2.49 10.86 -15.91
C ILE A 101 -1.20 10.92 -16.73
N PHE A 102 -0.26 10.02 -16.43
CA PHE A 102 1.05 9.96 -17.10
C PHE A 102 1.02 9.23 -18.45
N LYS A 103 -0.15 8.78 -18.93
CA LYS A 103 -0.34 8.08 -20.21
C LYS A 103 0.67 6.95 -20.43
N THR A 104 0.94 6.19 -19.38
CA THR A 104 1.92 5.08 -19.38
C THR A 104 1.50 3.87 -20.24
N GLY A 105 0.41 3.97 -21.00
CA GLY A 105 -0.11 2.90 -21.86
C GLY A 105 -0.85 1.78 -21.11
N ILE A 106 -1.01 1.89 -19.79
CA ILE A 106 -1.78 0.91 -19.00
C ILE A 106 -3.26 1.07 -19.32
N THR A 107 -3.90 -0.02 -19.69
CA THR A 107 -5.34 -0.11 -19.93
C THR A 107 -6.00 -0.98 -18.86
N LEU A 108 -7.30 -0.79 -18.61
CA LEU A 108 -8.06 -1.66 -17.71
C LEU A 108 -8.23 -3.04 -18.36
N ASP A 109 -7.26 -3.91 -18.12
CA ASP A 109 -7.26 -5.29 -18.57
C ASP A 109 -7.26 -6.27 -17.39
N LYS A 110 -7.29 -7.57 -17.72
CA LYS A 110 -7.26 -8.65 -16.72
C LYS A 110 -5.97 -8.62 -15.89
N TYR A 111 -4.86 -8.13 -16.42
CA TYR A 111 -3.58 -8.05 -15.72
C TYR A 111 -3.60 -6.95 -14.66
N VAL A 112 -4.17 -5.78 -14.96
CA VAL A 112 -4.34 -4.71 -13.98
C VAL A 112 -5.25 -5.16 -12.84
N ILE A 113 -6.39 -5.80 -13.16
CA ILE A 113 -7.29 -6.35 -12.14
C ILE A 113 -6.56 -7.35 -11.24
N PHE A 114 -5.78 -8.26 -11.84
CA PHE A 114 -4.99 -9.24 -11.10
C PHE A 114 -3.93 -8.56 -10.22
N ARG A 115 -3.25 -7.52 -10.70
CA ARG A 115 -2.28 -6.74 -9.91
C ARG A 115 -2.97 -6.09 -8.71
N VAL A 116 -4.11 -5.42 -8.91
CA VAL A 116 -4.88 -4.81 -7.81
C VAL A 116 -5.24 -5.86 -6.77
N PHE A 117 -5.77 -7.01 -7.21
CA PHE A 117 -6.09 -8.13 -6.33
C PHE A 117 -4.87 -8.61 -5.53
N MET A 118 -3.72 -8.80 -6.18
CA MET A 118 -2.49 -9.17 -5.51
C MET A 118 -2.03 -8.12 -4.48
N GLY A 119 -2.12 -6.83 -4.81
CA GLY A 119 -1.82 -5.76 -3.87
C GLY A 119 -2.70 -5.82 -2.61
N VAL A 120 -3.98 -6.11 -2.77
CA VAL A 120 -4.91 -6.30 -1.65
C VAL A 120 -4.55 -7.54 -0.82
N VAL A 121 -4.25 -8.67 -1.46
CA VAL A 121 -3.85 -9.91 -0.76
C VAL A 121 -2.56 -9.70 0.02
N ILE A 122 -1.54 -9.09 -0.60
CA ILE A 122 -0.27 -8.79 0.07
C ILE A 122 -0.49 -7.86 1.26
N GLY A 123 -1.28 -6.79 1.09
CA GLY A 123 -1.64 -5.89 2.18
C GLY A 123 -2.35 -6.62 3.31
N LEU A 124 -3.31 -7.49 2.99
CA LEU A 124 -4.04 -8.29 3.97
C LEU A 124 -3.11 -9.18 4.78
N LEU A 125 -2.24 -9.96 4.11
CA LEU A 125 -1.29 -10.87 4.77
C LEU A 125 -0.28 -10.10 5.63
N ALA A 126 0.28 -9.02 5.09
CA ALA A 126 1.19 -8.14 5.82
C ALA A 126 0.51 -7.49 7.04
N GLY A 127 -0.76 -7.12 6.93
CA GLY A 127 -1.55 -6.60 8.03
C GLY A 127 -1.82 -7.64 9.14
N ILE A 128 -2.00 -8.92 8.78
CA ILE A 128 -2.07 -10.02 9.76
C ILE A 128 -0.73 -10.15 10.49
N ILE A 129 0.37 -10.15 9.74
CA ILE A 129 1.73 -10.22 10.32
C ILE A 129 1.95 -9.04 11.28
N GLY A 130 1.61 -7.82 10.88
CA GLY A 130 1.83 -6.62 11.69
C GLY A 130 1.07 -6.63 13.03
N ILE A 131 -0.13 -7.20 13.10
CA ILE A 131 -0.83 -7.34 14.40
C ILE A 131 -0.11 -8.31 15.33
N ASN A 132 0.48 -9.38 14.81
CA ASN A 132 1.22 -10.36 15.62
C ASN A 132 2.63 -9.88 16.01
N LEU A 133 3.15 -8.84 15.35
CA LEU A 133 4.43 -8.22 15.68
C LEU A 133 4.30 -7.09 16.71
N LYS A 134 3.08 -6.65 17.01
CA LYS A 134 2.79 -5.63 18.01
C LYS A 134 2.96 -6.20 19.42
#